data_AF-A0A838KFH7-F1
#
_entry.id   AF-A0A838KFH7-F1
#
_cell.length_a   1.000
_cell.length_b   1.000
_cell.length_c   1.000
_cell.angle_alpha   90.00
_cell.angle_beta   90.00
_cell.angle_gamma   90.00
#
_symmetry.space_group_name_H-M   'P 1'
#
loop_
_entity.id
_entity.type
_entity.pdbx_description
1 polymer ?
#
loop_
_entity_poly.entity_id
_entity_poly.type
_entity_poly.pdbx_seq_one_letter_code
_entity_poly.pdbx_strand_id
1 'polypeptide(L)' 'MRLGTVPDVRVLTTAEASSQLLAAARILCDRAFDGGFSDEDWAHSLGGWHALVVEGAAVVSHASVVPRD' A
#
# COMPACT_ATOMS: atom_id res chain seq x y z
N MET A 1 26.14 10.66 9.34
CA MET A 1 24.70 10.45 9.07
C MET A 1 24.53 10.36 7.56
N ARG A 2 24.40 9.16 6.99
CA ARG A 2 24.00 9.04 5.58
C ARG A 2 22.55 9.53 5.53
N LEU A 3 22.28 10.59 4.78
CA LEU A 3 20.91 10.85 4.35
C LEU A 3 20.51 9.58 3.57
N GLY A 4 19.56 8.81 4.11
CA GLY A 4 19.04 7.65 3.41
C GLY A 4 18.52 8.08 2.04
N THR A 5 18.57 7.18 1.07
CA THR A 5 17.97 7.39 -0.25
C THR A 5 16.51 7.81 -0.07
N VAL A 6 16.08 8.91 -0.70
CA VAL A 6 14.68 9.32 -0.71
C VAL A 6 13.94 8.38 -1.67
N PRO A 7 12.96 7.58 -1.20
CA PRO A 7 12.21 6.71 -2.10
C PRO A 7 11.28 7.51 -2.99
N ASP A 8 11.05 7.03 -4.22
CA ASP A 8 9.99 7.54 -5.09
C ASP A 8 8.64 7.03 -4.57
N VAL A 9 7.89 7.92 -3.91
CA VAL A 9 6.59 7.60 -3.32
C VAL A 9 5.49 8.04 -4.28
N ARG A 10 4.70 7.07 -4.74
CA ARG A 10 3.51 7.31 -5.54
C ARG A 10 2.31 7.45 -4.62
N VAL A 11 1.58 8.55 -4.76
CA VAL A 11 0.32 8.79 -4.06
C VAL A 11 -0.82 8.79 -5.07
N LEU A 12 -1.84 7.97 -4.81
CA LEU A 12 -3.03 7.86 -5.64
C LEU A 12 -4.23 7.40 -4.81
N THR A 13 -5.44 7.69 -5.28
CA THR A 13 -6.66 7.20 -4.66
C THR A 13 -6.91 5.72 -4.97
N THR A 14 -7.76 5.06 -4.17
CA THR A 14 -8.20 3.68 -4.47
C THR A 14 -8.84 3.58 -5.85
N ALA A 15 -9.55 4.62 -6.31
CA ALA A 15 -10.19 4.65 -7.62
C ALA A 15 -9.20 4.79 -8.78
N GLU A 16 -8.06 5.46 -8.57
CA GLU A 16 -7.00 5.61 -9.57
C GLU A 16 -6.08 4.38 -9.64
N ALA A 17 -6.09 3.53 -8.60
CA ALA A 17 -5.23 2.37 -8.52
C ALA A 17 -5.72 1.24 -9.43
N SER A 18 -4.81 0.64 -10.20
CA SER A 18 -5.12 -0.58 -10.94
C SER A 18 -5.37 -1.75 -9.98
N SER A 19 -6.20 -2.70 -10.39
CA SER A 19 -6.45 -3.94 -9.63
C SER A 19 -5.16 -4.72 -9.35
N GLN A 20 -4.21 -4.71 -10.29
CA GLN A 20 -2.90 -5.34 -10.13
C GLN A 20 -2.06 -4.67 -9.04
N LEU A 21 -2.07 -3.33 -8.98
CA LEU A 21 -1.33 -2.59 -7.96
C LEU A 21 -1.92 -2.81 -6.56
N LEU A 22 -3.25 -2.81 -6.45
CA LEU A 22 -3.94 -3.12 -5.20
C LEU A 22 -3.71 -4.57 -4.75
N ALA A 23 -3.71 -5.53 -5.66
CA ALA A 23 -3.38 -6.93 -5.35
C ALA A 23 -1.93 -7.07 -4.85
N ALA A 24 -0.98 -6.37 -5.47
CA ALA A 24 0.42 -6.37 -5.03
C ALA A 24 0.59 -5.72 -3.64
N ALA A 25 -0.15 -4.65 -3.36
CA ALA A 25 -0.17 -4.03 -2.03
C ALA A 25 -0.77 -4.98 -0.97
N ARG A 26 -1.86 -5.70 -1.29
CA ARG A 26 -2.44 -6.71 -0.40
C ARG A 26 -1.44 -7.82 -0.08
N ILE A 27 -0.76 -8.35 -1.10
CA ILE A 27 0.30 -9.36 -0.93
C ILE A 27 1.42 -8.86 -0.02
N LEU A 28 1.80 -7.57 -0.14
CA LEU A 28 2.78 -6.97 0.78
C LEU A 28 2.26 -6.96 2.21
N CYS A 29 1.03 -6.51 2.46
CA CYS A 29 0.43 -6.51 3.80
C CYS A 29 0.38 -7.92 4.40
N ASP A 30 -0.11 -8.91 3.65
CA ASP A 30 -0.16 -10.30 4.12
C ASP A 30 1.22 -10.80 4.57
N ARG A 31 2.28 -10.48 3.81
CA ARG A 31 3.66 -10.85 4.19
C ARG A 31 4.19 -10.06 5.37
N ALA A 32 3.94 -8.76 5.43
CA ALA A 32 4.46 -7.87 6.47
C ALA A 32 3.88 -8.19 7.86
N PHE A 33 2.68 -8.76 7.91
CA PHE A 33 2.00 -9.17 9.13
C PHE A 33 2.02 -10.69 9.34
N ASP A 34 2.89 -11.43 8.63
CA ASP A 34 3.03 -12.90 8.73
C ASP A 34 1.68 -13.66 8.60
N GLY A 35 0.80 -13.18 7.70
CA GLY A 35 -0.53 -13.73 7.45
C GLY A 35 -1.61 -13.28 8.44
N GLY A 36 -1.26 -12.48 9.46
CA GLY A 36 -2.19 -11.90 10.43
C GLY A 36 -2.98 -10.70 9.94
N PHE A 37 -2.93 -10.38 8.64
CA PHE A 37 -3.67 -9.28 8.03
C PHE A 37 -4.94 -9.80 7.38
N SER A 38 -6.10 -9.48 7.97
CA SER A 38 -7.38 -10.04 7.54
C SER A 38 -7.95 -9.33 6.32
N ASP A 39 -9.00 -9.93 5.74
CA ASP A 39 -9.78 -9.27 4.68
C ASP A 39 -10.48 -7.99 5.17
N GLU A 40 -10.86 -7.94 6.45
CA GLU A 40 -11.44 -6.76 7.09
C GLU A 40 -10.40 -5.64 7.24
N ASP A 41 -9.17 -5.97 7.65
CA ASP A 41 -8.06 -5.02 7.70
C ASP A 41 -7.75 -4.44 6.31
N TRP A 42 -7.81 -5.28 5.28
CA TRP A 42 -7.69 -4.82 3.90
C TRP A 42 -8.84 -3.89 3.50
N ALA A 43 -10.09 -4.24 3.82
CA ALA A 43 -11.24 -3.39 3.53
C ALA A 43 -11.09 -1.99 4.17
N HIS A 44 -10.51 -1.91 5.37
CA HIS A 44 -10.22 -0.63 6.05
C HIS A 44 -9.21 0.26 5.33
N SER A 45 -8.43 -0.28 4.39
CA SER A 45 -7.44 0.46 3.60
C SER A 45 -7.98 1.05 2.29
N LEU A 46 -9.22 0.72 1.93
CA LEU A 46 -9.85 1.10 0.66
C LEU A 46 -10.77 2.33 0.80
N GLY A 47 -10.95 3.04 -0.31
CA GLY A 47 -11.84 4.21 -0.42
C GLY A 47 -11.15 5.55 -0.14
N GLY A 48 -9.83 5.57 0.01
CA GLY A 48 -9.05 6.77 0.30
C GLY A 48 -7.81 6.88 -0.57
N TRP A 49 -6.71 7.35 0.01
CA TRP A 49 -5.40 7.46 -0.63
C TRP A 49 -4.49 6.32 -0.24
N HIS A 50 -3.64 5.90 -1.18
CA HIS A 50 -2.54 4.96 -0.99
C HIS A 50 -1.22 5.67 -1.26
N ALA A 51 -0.26 5.52 -0.35
CA ALA A 51 1.14 5.88 -0.56
C ALA A 51 1.93 4.58 -0.77
N LEU A 52 2.61 4.47 -1.91
CA LEU A 52 3.24 3.24 -2.37
C LEU A 52 4.66 3.50 -2.85
N VAL A 53 5.59 2.58 -2.53
CA VAL A 53 6.89 2.47 -3.19
C VAL A 53 6.91 1.18 -3.99
N VAL A 54 7.32 1.27 -5.25
CA VAL A 54 7.32 0.13 -6.19
C VAL A 54 8.73 -0.09 -6.70
N GLU A 55 9.22 -1.33 -6.62
CA GLU A 55 10.48 -1.78 -7.21
C GLU A 55 10.18 -2.86 -8.27
N GLY A 56 10.36 -2.50 -9.54
CA GLY A 56 9.95 -3.36 -10.66
C GLY A 56 8.44 -3.57 -10.67
N ALA A 57 7.99 -4.80 -10.41
CA ALA A 57 6.58 -5.16 -10.31
C ALA A 57 6.10 -5.33 -8.86
N ALA A 58 6.99 -5.21 -7.86
CA ALA A 58 6.66 -5.43 -6.46
C ALA A 58 6.36 -4.11 -5.75
N VAL A 59 5.28 -4.09 -4.96
CA VAL A 59 5.08 -3.05 -3.95
C VAL A 59 5.95 -3.42 -2.76
N VAL A 60 6.86 -2.52 -2.37
CA VAL A 60 7.82 -2.75 -1.27
C VAL A 60 7.49 -1.94 -0.01
N SER A 61 6.61 -0.94 -0.13
CA SER A 61 6.05 -0.19 0.99
C SER A 61 4.63 0.27 0.64
N HIS A 62 3.72 0.23 1.61
CA HIS A 62 2.34 0.69 1.47
C HIS A 62 1.87 1.37 2.75
N ALA A 63 1.09 2.44 2.59
CA ALA A 63 0.24 3.01 3.62
C ALA A 63 -1.07 3.50 2.98
N SER A 64 -2.15 3.52 3.76
CA SER A 64 -3.44 4.06 3.34
C SER A 64 -3.96 5.12 4.30
N VAL A 65 -4.56 6.18 3.76
CA VAL A 65 -5.28 7.20 4.52
C VAL A 65 -6.72 7.21 4.03
N VAL A 66 -7.65 6.80 4.88
CA VAL A 66 -9.07 6.63 4.53
C VAL A 66 -9.90 7.58 5.39
N PRO A 67 -10.76 8.44 4.79
CA PRO A 67 -11.69 9.27 5.54
C PRO A 67 -12.62 8.44 6.42
N ARG A 68 -12.93 8.96 7.61
CA ARG A 68 -13.90 8.38 8.55
C ARG A 68 -14.72 9.52 9.15
N ASP A 69 -15.97 9.22 9.50
CA ASP A 69 -16.88 10.13 10.21
C ASP A 69 -16.68 10.05 11.73
#